data_AF-Q5WYX3-F1
#
_entry.id   AF-Q5WYX3-F1
#
_cell.length_a   1.000
_cell.length_b   1.000
_cell.length_c   1.000
_cell.angle_alpha   90.00
_cell.angle_beta   90.00
_cell.angle_gamma   90.00
#
_symmetry.space_group_name_H-M   'P 1'
#
loop_
_entity.id
_entity.type
_entity.pdbx_description
1 polymer ?
#
loop_
_entity_poly.entity_id
_entity_poly.type
_entity_poly.pdbx_seq_one_letter_code
_entity_poly.pdbx_strand_id
1 'polypeptide(L)'
;MLSKYELIKPDIGSSHGNITKVYEIVGGKPLRGQVKVSGSKNAALPVLAASLLCKEPLQLTNLPKILDVTNMIQCMEALGKRFEFINTNTIKIGNREMDTLTIPKEAARQIRASIILLGPLVAQYPKVILPLPGGCSIGKRPIDLHISALNALGVDIVELPDCLVCSRRYARLQGNTINFSIKTVTGTENAMMAAVLAEGTTIINNAAMEPEIVDLANFLNRLGAKINGGGSDRITISGVDKLNSCGSYSIMADRIEAGTYLVAAAMTRGSISVKGVNPDYLVAVLSELKCAGAKITCDSDSIQLDMGEEYGESLNITTKPYPGFPTDLQSLFLSLTCVLRGNSYLCETLFEDRFQIVQELKKMGANISLKDNTAHIKGVSRLRGSQVNATDLRSGAALVCASLAAEGITQIFAIEHIERGYEDLILKLKALGANIKLIENTHVTSTELSDSHFKEATSSETRIQRASLIETIVTPSITTFGQFKRVPTGEVTELEKQQTPYLHHIM
;
A
#
# COMPACT_ATOMS: atom_id res chain seq x y z
N MET A 1 -24.05 -4.49 -19.90
CA MET A 1 -23.35 -4.80 -18.63
C MET A 1 -21.93 -4.34 -18.80
N LEU A 2 -21.48 -3.36 -18.01
CA LEU A 2 -20.03 -3.13 -17.87
C LEU A 2 -19.38 -4.42 -17.37
N SER A 3 -18.16 -4.74 -17.81
CA SER A 3 -17.49 -5.94 -17.33
C SER A 3 -17.32 -5.86 -15.80
N LYS A 4 -17.29 -7.01 -15.12
CA LYS A 4 -17.17 -7.12 -13.66
C LYS A 4 -16.08 -6.21 -13.06
N TYR A 5 -14.98 -6.00 -13.78
CA TYR A 5 -13.86 -5.17 -13.33
C TYR A 5 -14.03 -3.68 -13.64
N GLU A 6 -14.83 -3.29 -14.63
CA GLU A 6 -15.09 -1.86 -14.94
C GLU A 6 -15.83 -1.15 -13.80
N LEU A 7 -16.58 -1.89 -12.98
CA LEU A 7 -17.25 -1.33 -11.79
C LEU A 7 -16.26 -0.86 -10.71
N ILE A 8 -15.07 -1.46 -10.63
CA ILE A 8 -14.08 -1.17 -9.56
C ILE A 8 -12.85 -0.46 -10.08
N LYS A 9 -12.46 -0.74 -11.33
CA LYS A 9 -11.27 -0.11 -11.90
C LYS A 9 -11.46 1.40 -11.76
N PRO A 10 -10.50 2.11 -11.15
CA PRO A 10 -10.44 3.54 -11.32
C PRO A 10 -10.40 3.83 -12.84
N ASP A 11 -10.80 5.03 -13.29
CA ASP A 11 -10.89 5.41 -14.71
C ASP A 11 -9.49 5.50 -15.38
N ILE A 12 -8.79 4.37 -15.41
CA ILE A 12 -7.54 4.11 -16.08
C ILE A 12 -7.91 3.32 -17.34
N GLY A 13 -8.58 3.97 -18.30
CA GLY A 13 -8.47 3.58 -19.70
C GLY A 13 -6.99 3.26 -19.97
N SER A 14 -6.72 2.02 -20.36
CA SER A 14 -5.36 1.49 -20.52
C SER A 14 -4.55 2.41 -21.41
N SER A 15 -3.30 2.66 -21.04
CA SER A 15 -2.30 3.26 -21.93
C SER A 15 -2.14 2.36 -23.16
N HIS A 16 -2.93 2.63 -24.20
CA HIS A 16 -2.76 2.01 -25.51
C HIS A 16 -1.79 2.91 -26.28
N GLY A 17 -0.54 2.46 -26.46
CA GLY A 17 0.49 3.22 -27.17
C GLY A 17 1.18 4.32 -26.35
N ASN A 18 1.80 5.30 -27.02
CA ASN A 18 2.57 6.42 -26.43
C ASN A 18 1.73 7.46 -25.64
N ILE A 19 0.51 7.10 -25.25
CA ILE A 19 -0.41 8.00 -24.54
C ILE A 19 -0.33 7.70 -23.04
N THR A 20 0.19 8.67 -22.30
CA THR A 20 0.32 8.60 -20.84
C THR A 20 -0.72 9.51 -20.19
N LYS A 21 -1.42 9.01 -19.18
CA LYS A 21 -2.35 9.82 -18.41
C LYS A 21 -1.61 10.64 -17.35
N VAL A 22 -1.99 11.89 -17.20
CA VAL A 22 -1.33 12.88 -16.33
C VAL A 22 -2.40 13.67 -15.58
N TYR A 23 -2.14 13.98 -14.31
CA TYR A 23 -2.93 14.98 -13.60
C TYR A 23 -2.40 16.38 -13.90
N GLU A 24 -3.24 17.27 -14.42
CA GLU A 24 -2.94 18.69 -14.55
C GLU A 24 -3.68 19.48 -13.47
N ILE A 25 -2.93 20.25 -12.69
CA ILE A 25 -3.44 21.02 -11.55
C ILE A 25 -3.05 22.48 -11.74
N VAL A 26 -4.03 23.37 -11.66
CA VAL A 26 -3.80 24.82 -11.55
C VAL A 26 -3.96 25.19 -10.09
N GLY A 27 -2.85 25.46 -9.42
CA GLY A 27 -2.84 25.72 -7.98
C GLY A 27 -3.23 27.15 -7.60
N GLY A 28 -3.13 27.45 -6.31
CA GLY A 28 -3.36 28.78 -5.73
C GLY A 28 -4.82 29.05 -5.33
N LYS A 29 -5.69 28.05 -5.35
CA LYS A 29 -7.10 28.17 -4.92
C LYS A 29 -7.31 27.51 -3.54
N PRO A 30 -7.86 28.24 -2.55
CA PRO A 30 -8.25 27.65 -1.27
C PRO A 30 -9.33 26.59 -1.45
N LEU A 31 -9.12 25.41 -0.84
CA LEU A 31 -10.14 24.37 -0.81
C LEU A 31 -11.25 24.72 0.18
N ARG A 32 -12.51 24.59 -0.24
CA ARG A 32 -13.68 24.87 0.59
C ARG A 32 -14.79 23.86 0.35
N GLY A 33 -15.47 23.44 1.41
CA GLY A 33 -16.64 22.56 1.31
C GLY A 33 -16.53 21.32 2.16
N GLN A 34 -17.17 20.23 1.72
CA GLN A 34 -17.22 18.99 2.47
C GLN A 34 -16.80 17.82 1.59
N VAL A 35 -16.09 16.85 2.18
CA VAL A 35 -15.67 15.63 1.51
C VAL A 35 -15.95 14.43 2.41
N LYS A 36 -16.44 13.34 1.81
CA LYS A 36 -16.66 12.07 2.51
C LYS A 36 -15.47 11.14 2.29
N VAL A 37 -14.97 10.59 3.38
CA VAL A 37 -13.88 9.61 3.40
C VAL A 37 -14.42 8.25 2.94
N SER A 38 -13.64 7.57 2.11
CA SER A 38 -13.90 6.23 1.61
C SER A 38 -13.52 5.15 2.63
N GLY A 39 -13.82 3.89 2.33
CA GLY A 39 -13.28 2.77 3.09
C GLY A 39 -11.76 2.74 3.12
N SER A 40 -11.20 2.29 4.23
CA SER A 40 -9.77 2.15 4.43
C SER A 40 -9.20 1.11 3.48
N LYS A 41 -8.25 1.51 2.64
CA LYS A 41 -7.43 0.58 1.86
C LYS A 41 -6.75 -0.43 2.79
N ASN A 42 -6.15 0.07 3.85
CA ASN A 42 -5.32 -0.73 4.75
C ASN A 42 -6.15 -1.69 5.61
N ALA A 43 -7.44 -1.46 5.79
CA ALA A 43 -8.36 -2.43 6.41
C ALA A 43 -9.05 -3.36 5.40
N ALA A 44 -9.38 -2.84 4.21
CA ALA A 44 -10.02 -3.61 3.15
C ALA A 44 -9.18 -4.82 2.70
N LEU A 45 -7.87 -4.65 2.51
CA LEU A 45 -7.00 -5.71 2.01
C LEU A 45 -6.86 -6.90 3.01
N PRO A 46 -6.61 -6.67 4.31
CA PRO A 46 -6.66 -7.72 5.32
C PRO A 46 -8.04 -8.38 5.45
N VAL A 47 -9.13 -7.61 5.45
CA VAL A 47 -10.49 -8.19 5.55
C VAL A 47 -10.83 -9.05 4.33
N LEU A 48 -10.44 -8.62 3.13
CA LEU A 48 -10.53 -9.44 1.91
C LEU A 48 -9.74 -10.74 2.07
N ALA A 49 -8.48 -10.69 2.50
CA ALA A 49 -7.69 -11.90 2.71
C ALA A 49 -8.29 -12.81 3.80
N ALA A 50 -8.75 -12.24 4.92
CA ALA A 50 -9.40 -12.97 6.01
C ALA A 50 -10.70 -13.66 5.57
N SER A 51 -11.39 -13.12 4.56
CA SER A 51 -12.58 -13.77 3.99
C SER A 51 -12.28 -15.15 3.38
N LEU A 52 -11.01 -15.45 3.05
CA LEU A 52 -10.60 -16.79 2.62
C LEU A 52 -10.84 -17.84 3.71
N LEU A 53 -10.76 -17.48 4.99
CA LEU A 53 -11.00 -18.38 6.13
C LEU A 53 -12.48 -18.76 6.29
N CYS A 54 -13.39 -17.97 5.71
CA CYS A 54 -14.82 -18.21 5.75
C CYS A 54 -15.24 -19.05 4.53
N LYS A 55 -15.98 -20.14 4.79
CA LYS A 55 -16.59 -20.99 3.75
C LYS A 55 -18.03 -20.61 3.44
N GLU A 56 -18.60 -19.65 4.16
CA GLU A 56 -19.99 -19.19 4.04
C GLU A 56 -20.07 -17.82 3.34
N PRO A 57 -21.22 -17.47 2.71
CA PRO A 57 -21.29 -16.28 1.87
C PRO A 57 -21.25 -15.06 2.78
N LEU A 58 -20.52 -14.04 2.36
CA LEU A 58 -20.46 -12.79 3.12
C LEU A 58 -20.43 -11.59 2.19
N GLN A 59 -20.98 -10.49 2.68
CA GLN A 59 -20.99 -9.22 1.99
C GLN A 59 -20.00 -8.26 2.65
N LEU A 60 -19.16 -7.62 1.85
CA LEU A 60 -18.33 -6.51 2.31
C LEU A 60 -18.87 -5.21 1.73
N THR A 61 -19.08 -4.21 2.58
CA THR A 61 -19.55 -2.87 2.22
C THR A 61 -18.50 -1.83 2.55
N ASN A 62 -18.64 -0.64 1.96
CA ASN A 62 -17.67 0.46 2.11
C ASN A 62 -16.26 0.06 1.66
N LEU A 63 -16.12 -0.80 0.64
CA LEU A 63 -14.83 -1.08 0.02
C LEU A 63 -14.40 0.13 -0.83
N PRO A 64 -13.15 0.60 -0.75
CA PRO A 64 -12.69 1.68 -1.62
C PRO A 64 -12.55 1.22 -3.07
N LYS A 65 -13.02 2.04 -4.01
CA LYS A 65 -12.85 1.82 -5.46
C LYS A 65 -11.42 2.21 -5.89
N ILE A 66 -10.47 1.31 -5.65
CA ILE A 66 -9.03 1.53 -5.92
C ILE A 66 -8.38 0.32 -6.60
N LEU A 67 -7.22 0.56 -7.25
CA LEU A 67 -6.52 -0.48 -8.01
C LEU A 67 -6.04 -1.65 -7.12
N ASP A 68 -5.57 -1.39 -5.89
CA ASP A 68 -5.08 -2.46 -5.02
C ASP A 68 -6.21 -3.42 -4.57
N VAL A 69 -7.44 -2.93 -4.36
CA VAL A 69 -8.63 -3.78 -4.09
C VAL A 69 -8.97 -4.63 -5.31
N THR A 70 -8.95 -4.03 -6.50
CA THR A 70 -9.18 -4.74 -7.76
C THR A 70 -8.16 -5.88 -7.95
N ASN A 71 -6.87 -5.59 -7.72
CA ASN A 71 -5.79 -6.57 -7.85
C ASN A 71 -5.88 -7.69 -6.80
N MET A 72 -6.27 -7.35 -5.56
CA MET A 72 -6.50 -8.35 -4.51
C MET A 72 -7.62 -9.31 -4.88
N ILE A 73 -8.74 -8.79 -5.40
CA ILE A 73 -9.86 -9.59 -5.87
C ILE A 73 -9.42 -10.52 -7.01
N GLN A 74 -8.63 -10.03 -7.97
CA GLN A 74 -8.08 -10.87 -9.04
C GLN A 74 -7.19 -12.00 -8.51
N CYS A 75 -6.34 -11.73 -7.51
CA CYS A 75 -5.52 -12.76 -6.86
C CYS A 75 -6.41 -13.84 -6.21
N MET A 76 -7.47 -13.43 -5.52
CA MET A 76 -8.41 -14.35 -4.86
C MET A 76 -9.29 -15.11 -5.86
N GLU A 77 -9.65 -14.52 -6.99
CA GLU A 77 -10.35 -15.20 -8.08
C GLU A 77 -9.49 -16.26 -8.74
N ALA A 78 -8.19 -16.00 -8.88
CA ALA A 78 -7.25 -16.99 -9.37
C ALA A 78 -7.16 -18.21 -8.43
N LEU A 79 -7.36 -18.02 -7.13
CA LEU A 79 -7.51 -19.11 -6.16
C LEU A 79 -8.87 -19.82 -6.25
N GLY A 80 -9.83 -19.29 -7.02
CA GLY A 80 -11.15 -19.90 -7.23
C GLY A 80 -12.29 -19.24 -6.46
N LYS A 81 -12.04 -18.18 -5.67
CA LYS A 81 -13.13 -17.41 -5.04
C LYS A 81 -13.97 -16.71 -6.10
N ARG A 82 -15.26 -16.54 -5.82
CA ARG A 82 -16.20 -15.84 -6.67
C ARG A 82 -16.67 -14.56 -5.98
N PHE A 83 -16.76 -13.51 -6.76
CA PHE A 83 -17.21 -12.19 -6.31
C PHE A 83 -18.37 -11.73 -7.17
N GLU A 84 -19.36 -11.11 -6.55
CA GLU A 84 -20.46 -10.43 -7.21
C GLU A 84 -20.44 -8.97 -6.76
N PHE A 85 -20.38 -8.05 -7.71
CA PHE A 85 -20.43 -6.61 -7.43
C PHE A 85 -21.87 -6.17 -7.37
N ILE A 86 -22.33 -5.77 -6.18
CA ILE A 86 -23.65 -5.17 -6.00
C ILE A 86 -23.61 -3.70 -6.45
N ASN A 87 -22.51 -3.02 -6.16
CA ASN A 87 -22.17 -1.69 -6.66
C ASN A 87 -20.64 -1.49 -6.59
N THR A 88 -20.18 -0.25 -6.78
CA THR A 88 -18.75 0.14 -6.75
C THR A 88 -18.05 -0.15 -5.43
N ASN A 89 -18.77 -0.12 -4.29
CA ASN A 89 -18.21 -0.20 -2.94
C ASN A 89 -18.76 -1.39 -2.12
N THR A 90 -19.58 -2.26 -2.74
CA THR A 90 -20.19 -3.41 -2.08
C THR A 90 -20.05 -4.66 -2.94
N ILE A 91 -19.47 -5.70 -2.35
CA ILE A 91 -19.28 -7.01 -2.99
C ILE A 91 -19.88 -8.12 -2.14
N LYS A 92 -20.40 -9.16 -2.80
CA LYS A 92 -20.66 -10.46 -2.18
C LYS A 92 -19.56 -11.43 -2.55
N ILE A 93 -19.07 -12.18 -1.56
CA ILE A 93 -18.07 -13.22 -1.71
C ILE A 93 -18.79 -14.56 -1.61
N GLY A 94 -18.68 -15.37 -2.66
CA GLY A 94 -19.39 -16.63 -2.79
C GLY A 94 -18.70 -17.82 -2.12
N ASN A 95 -19.50 -18.85 -1.87
CA ASN A 95 -19.06 -20.14 -1.35
C ASN A 95 -18.42 -20.96 -2.46
N ARG A 96 -17.11 -21.05 -2.45
CA ARG A 96 -16.42 -22.12 -3.17
C ARG A 96 -15.16 -22.50 -2.42
N GLU A 97 -14.88 -23.80 -2.37
CA GLU A 97 -13.54 -24.26 -2.07
C GLU A 97 -12.59 -23.74 -3.15
N MET A 98 -11.37 -23.40 -2.75
CA MET A 98 -10.37 -22.92 -3.70
C MET A 98 -9.97 -24.05 -4.64
N ASP A 99 -10.01 -23.78 -5.94
CA ASP A 99 -9.73 -24.77 -7.00
C ASP A 99 -8.22 -25.00 -7.17
N THR A 100 -7.41 -24.00 -6.78
CA THR A 100 -5.96 -24.00 -6.91
C THR A 100 -5.32 -23.19 -5.78
N LEU A 101 -4.06 -23.52 -5.47
CA LEU A 101 -3.24 -22.81 -4.51
C LEU A 101 -2.13 -21.99 -5.19
N THR A 102 -2.31 -21.69 -6.48
CA THR A 102 -1.35 -20.91 -7.28
C THR A 102 -1.95 -19.57 -7.63
N ILE A 103 -1.27 -18.50 -7.21
CA ILE A 103 -1.58 -17.13 -7.64
C ILE A 103 -0.68 -16.79 -8.83
N PRO A 104 -1.21 -16.24 -9.93
CA PRO A 104 -0.39 -15.75 -11.03
C PRO A 104 0.65 -14.75 -10.56
N LYS A 105 1.89 -14.93 -11.02
CA LYS A 105 3.06 -14.13 -10.60
C LYS A 105 2.84 -12.65 -10.88
N GLU A 106 2.24 -12.33 -12.02
CA GLU A 106 1.96 -10.98 -12.48
C GLU A 106 0.99 -10.28 -11.55
N ALA A 107 -0.08 -10.97 -11.14
CA ALA A 107 -1.09 -10.43 -10.22
C ALA A 107 -0.50 -10.17 -8.82
N ALA A 108 0.27 -11.12 -8.29
CA ALA A 108 0.92 -10.98 -6.98
C ALA A 108 1.98 -9.87 -6.95
N ARG A 109 2.69 -9.62 -8.06
CA ARG A 109 3.68 -8.54 -8.19
C ARG A 109 3.07 -7.14 -8.24
N GLN A 110 1.79 -6.99 -8.61
CA GLN A 110 1.16 -5.66 -8.62
C GLN A 110 0.93 -5.09 -7.22
N ILE A 111 0.80 -5.94 -6.19
CA ILE A 111 0.46 -5.51 -4.84
C ILE A 111 1.42 -6.08 -3.79
N ARG A 112 1.93 -5.22 -2.90
CA ARG A 112 2.68 -5.67 -1.71
C ARG A 112 1.83 -6.51 -0.77
N ALA A 113 0.52 -6.23 -0.76
CA ALA A 113 -0.46 -6.89 0.08
C ALA A 113 -0.69 -8.35 -0.28
N SER A 114 -0.19 -8.87 -1.42
CA SER A 114 -0.33 -10.30 -1.74
C SER A 114 0.23 -11.23 -0.64
N ILE A 115 1.25 -10.78 0.12
CA ILE A 115 1.78 -11.54 1.27
C ILE A 115 0.72 -11.84 2.33
N ILE A 116 -0.32 -11.00 2.45
CA ILE A 116 -1.35 -11.13 3.48
C ILE A 116 -2.27 -12.32 3.22
N LEU A 117 -2.26 -12.85 1.99
CA LEU A 117 -2.96 -14.08 1.66
C LEU A 117 -2.28 -15.31 2.30
N LEU A 118 -1.00 -15.20 2.70
CA LEU A 118 -0.25 -16.35 3.18
C LEU A 118 -0.88 -16.97 4.44
N GLY A 119 -1.18 -16.16 5.45
CA GLY A 119 -1.75 -16.57 6.73
C GLY A 119 -3.05 -17.35 6.59
N PRO A 120 -4.09 -16.81 5.92
CA PRO A 120 -5.33 -17.54 5.72
C PRO A 120 -5.20 -18.76 4.80
N LEU A 121 -4.21 -18.78 3.88
CA LEU A 121 -3.92 -19.96 3.06
C LEU A 121 -3.28 -21.08 3.89
N VAL A 122 -2.23 -20.80 4.67
CA VAL A 122 -1.56 -21.84 5.49
C VAL A 122 -2.42 -22.33 6.64
N ALA A 123 -3.36 -21.51 7.13
CA ALA A 123 -4.35 -21.95 8.10
C ALA A 123 -5.22 -23.10 7.57
N GLN A 124 -5.53 -23.08 6.27
CA GLN A 124 -6.47 -24.01 5.65
C GLN A 124 -5.76 -25.17 4.93
N TYR A 125 -4.62 -24.90 4.30
CA TYR A 125 -3.95 -25.86 3.41
C TYR A 125 -2.60 -26.30 3.95
N PRO A 126 -2.27 -27.60 3.87
CA PRO A 126 -1.00 -28.13 4.37
C PRO A 126 0.22 -27.69 3.55
N LYS A 127 0.02 -27.30 2.29
CA LYS A 127 1.08 -26.82 1.39
C LYS A 127 0.58 -25.60 0.63
N VAL A 128 1.38 -24.54 0.58
CA VAL A 128 1.05 -23.29 -0.12
C VAL A 128 2.28 -22.84 -0.89
N ILE A 129 2.09 -22.38 -2.13
CA ILE A 129 3.11 -21.70 -2.91
C ILE A 129 2.61 -20.30 -3.21
N LEU A 130 3.32 -19.29 -2.72
CA LEU A 130 2.93 -17.90 -2.89
C LEU A 130 4.05 -17.13 -3.61
N PRO A 131 3.78 -16.44 -4.74
CA PRO A 131 4.80 -15.58 -5.34
C PRO A 131 5.26 -14.50 -4.36
N LEU A 132 6.51 -14.07 -4.48
CA LEU A 132 7.00 -12.94 -3.68
C LEU A 132 6.18 -11.67 -3.98
N PRO A 133 5.86 -10.87 -2.95
CA PRO A 133 5.05 -9.68 -3.14
C PRO A 133 5.83 -8.57 -3.87
N GLY A 134 5.14 -7.75 -4.67
CA GLY A 134 5.73 -6.57 -5.29
C GLY A 134 5.39 -5.26 -4.56
N GLY A 135 5.15 -4.17 -5.30
CA GLY A 135 4.78 -2.85 -4.77
C GLY A 135 5.81 -1.74 -5.01
N CYS A 136 5.65 -0.60 -4.31
CA CYS A 136 6.54 0.57 -4.45
C CYS A 136 7.90 0.36 -3.76
N SER A 137 8.96 0.85 -4.39
CA SER A 137 10.34 0.85 -3.88
C SER A 137 10.61 2.01 -2.91
N ILE A 138 10.13 1.90 -1.67
CA ILE A 138 10.40 2.89 -0.60
C ILE A 138 11.49 2.44 0.40
N GLY A 139 12.33 1.48 0.00
CA GLY A 139 13.32 0.81 0.84
C GLY A 139 12.99 -0.67 1.07
N LYS A 140 13.82 -1.34 1.88
CA LYS A 140 13.62 -2.76 2.23
C LYS A 140 12.33 -2.96 3.02
N ARG A 141 11.48 -3.88 2.55
CA ARG A 141 10.27 -4.31 3.25
C ARG A 141 10.32 -5.83 3.47
N PRO A 142 11.20 -6.31 4.36
CA PRO A 142 11.47 -7.73 4.51
C PRO A 142 10.22 -8.49 4.95
N ILE A 143 10.21 -9.80 4.68
CA ILE A 143 9.12 -10.72 5.03
C ILE A 143 9.50 -11.67 6.16
N ASP A 144 10.69 -11.49 6.75
CA ASP A 144 11.25 -12.28 7.85
C ASP A 144 10.30 -12.38 9.05
N LEU A 145 9.62 -11.29 9.42
CA LEU A 145 8.65 -11.30 10.50
C LEU A 145 7.38 -12.08 10.16
N HIS A 146 6.98 -12.13 8.89
CA HIS A 146 5.88 -13.01 8.46
C HIS A 146 6.31 -14.47 8.58
N ILE A 147 7.53 -14.77 8.15
CA ILE A 147 8.10 -16.10 8.18
C ILE A 147 8.23 -16.59 9.63
N SER A 148 8.83 -15.78 10.51
CA SER A 148 9.02 -16.14 11.91
C SER A 148 7.70 -16.37 12.66
N ALA A 149 6.70 -15.51 12.41
CA ALA A 149 5.36 -15.67 12.97
C ALA A 149 4.69 -16.98 12.55
N LEU A 150 4.74 -17.32 11.26
CA LEU A 150 4.15 -18.58 10.76
C LEU A 150 4.97 -19.81 11.17
N ASN A 151 6.29 -19.69 11.24
CA ASN A 151 7.17 -20.73 11.79
C ASN A 151 6.79 -21.08 13.23
N ALA A 152 6.52 -20.07 14.07
CA ALA A 152 6.08 -20.25 15.45
C ALA A 152 4.76 -21.03 15.55
N LEU A 153 3.91 -20.94 14.52
CA LEU A 153 2.63 -21.67 14.41
C LEU A 153 2.75 -23.06 13.75
N GLY A 154 3.96 -23.51 13.43
CA GLY A 154 4.17 -24.84 12.85
C GLY A 154 4.25 -24.89 11.32
N VAL A 155 4.52 -23.78 10.63
CA VAL A 155 4.74 -23.75 9.17
C VAL A 155 6.24 -23.73 8.88
N ASP A 156 6.74 -24.63 8.04
CA ASP A 156 8.09 -24.52 7.49
C ASP A 156 8.02 -23.70 6.19
N ILE A 157 8.83 -22.66 6.06
CA ILE A 157 8.84 -21.76 4.91
C ILE A 157 10.22 -21.73 4.28
N VAL A 158 10.28 -22.04 2.99
CA VAL A 158 11.48 -21.92 2.15
C VAL A 158 11.26 -20.75 1.19
N GLU A 159 12.17 -19.78 1.25
CA GLU A 159 12.22 -18.67 0.31
C GLU A 159 13.02 -19.09 -0.93
N LEU A 160 12.37 -19.01 -2.10
CA LEU A 160 12.96 -19.20 -3.42
C LEU A 160 12.98 -17.85 -4.16
N PRO A 161 13.76 -17.69 -5.25
CA PRO A 161 13.92 -16.40 -5.93
C PRO A 161 12.63 -15.69 -6.36
N ASP A 162 11.55 -16.44 -6.58
CA ASP A 162 10.27 -15.90 -7.08
C ASP A 162 9.07 -16.23 -6.20
N CYS A 163 9.22 -17.09 -5.19
CA CYS A 163 8.10 -17.57 -4.39
C CYS A 163 8.51 -18.08 -3.01
N LEU A 164 7.51 -18.21 -2.14
CA LEU A 164 7.57 -18.89 -0.86
C LEU A 164 6.92 -20.25 -1.00
N VAL A 165 7.63 -21.29 -0.57
CA VAL A 165 7.08 -22.65 -0.45
C VAL A 165 6.86 -22.93 1.03
N CYS A 166 5.60 -23.13 1.41
CA CYS A 166 5.19 -23.28 2.80
C CYS A 166 4.59 -24.66 3.02
N SER A 167 4.97 -25.34 4.10
CA SER A 167 4.44 -26.66 4.48
C SER A 167 4.14 -26.71 5.97
N ARG A 168 2.97 -27.21 6.38
CA ARG A 168 2.67 -27.41 7.81
C ARG A 168 3.39 -28.64 8.35
N ARG A 169 3.95 -28.52 9.56
CA ARG A 169 4.49 -29.63 10.36
C ARG A 169 3.40 -30.53 10.96
N TYR A 170 2.19 -30.01 11.10
CA TYR A 170 1.07 -30.65 11.76
C TYR A 170 -0.20 -30.59 10.92
N ALA A 171 -1.20 -31.42 11.26
CA ALA A 171 -2.50 -31.42 10.58
C ALA A 171 -3.23 -30.07 10.69
N ARG A 172 -3.07 -29.38 11.82
CA ARG A 172 -3.50 -28.00 12.06
C ARG A 172 -2.32 -27.18 12.58
N LEU A 173 -2.31 -25.89 12.31
CA LEU A 173 -1.36 -24.97 12.96
C LEU A 173 -1.45 -25.11 14.47
N GLN A 174 -0.34 -24.89 15.18
CA GLN A 174 -0.28 -25.02 16.64
C GLN A 174 -0.13 -23.64 17.25
N GLY A 175 -1.08 -23.25 18.10
CA GLY A 175 -1.08 -21.97 18.79
C GLY A 175 0.15 -21.85 19.69
N ASN A 176 0.85 -20.72 19.58
CA ASN A 176 2.10 -20.48 20.29
C ASN A 176 2.31 -18.98 20.57
N THR A 177 3.39 -18.64 21.26
CA THR A 177 3.78 -17.24 21.45
C THR A 177 4.60 -16.74 20.26
N ILE A 178 4.18 -15.64 19.67
CA ILE A 178 4.88 -14.89 18.62
C ILE A 178 5.40 -13.61 19.25
N ASN A 179 6.71 -13.38 19.17
CA ASN A 179 7.37 -12.18 19.69
C ASN A 179 7.96 -11.38 18.53
N PHE A 180 7.35 -10.27 18.17
CA PHE A 180 7.93 -9.39 17.16
C PHE A 180 9.03 -8.51 17.76
N SER A 181 10.20 -8.47 17.12
CA SER A 181 11.32 -7.60 17.50
C SER A 181 11.00 -6.12 17.29
N ILE A 182 10.23 -5.81 16.24
CA ILE A 182 9.69 -4.48 15.92
C ILE A 182 8.21 -4.60 15.58
N LYS A 183 7.45 -3.52 15.81
CA LYS A 183 6.03 -3.50 15.42
C LYS A 183 5.89 -3.65 13.91
N THR A 184 5.02 -4.56 13.48
CA THR A 184 4.74 -4.84 12.07
C THR A 184 3.24 -5.00 11.87
N VAL A 185 2.65 -4.13 11.06
CA VAL A 185 1.21 -4.15 10.75
C VAL A 185 0.87 -5.42 10.01
N THR A 186 1.45 -5.61 8.82
CA THR A 186 1.14 -6.78 7.97
C THR A 186 1.60 -8.09 8.59
N GLY A 187 2.69 -8.09 9.38
CA GLY A 187 3.10 -9.28 10.13
C GLY A 187 2.07 -9.68 11.19
N THR A 188 1.52 -8.70 11.91
CA THR A 188 0.47 -8.90 12.92
C THR A 188 -0.83 -9.39 12.28
N GLU A 189 -1.27 -8.79 11.17
CA GLU A 189 -2.45 -9.22 10.42
C GLU A 189 -2.33 -10.67 9.96
N ASN A 190 -1.18 -11.01 9.37
CA ASN A 190 -0.90 -12.35 8.84
C ASN A 190 -0.90 -13.41 9.95
N ALA A 191 -0.21 -13.11 11.07
CA ALA A 191 -0.19 -13.95 12.25
C ALA A 191 -1.58 -14.13 12.86
N MET A 192 -2.35 -13.05 12.97
CA MET A 192 -3.70 -13.06 13.50
C MET A 192 -4.62 -13.97 12.68
N MET A 193 -4.67 -13.80 11.36
CA MET A 193 -5.49 -14.64 10.48
C MET A 193 -5.08 -16.12 10.53
N ALA A 194 -3.76 -16.42 10.57
CA ALA A 194 -3.28 -17.79 10.66
C ALA A 194 -3.69 -18.46 11.98
N ALA A 195 -3.55 -17.74 13.10
CA ALA A 195 -3.80 -18.23 14.44
C ALA A 195 -5.27 -18.56 14.73
N VAL A 196 -6.22 -17.96 14.01
CA VAL A 196 -7.66 -18.16 14.25
C VAL A 196 -8.09 -19.62 14.11
N LEU A 197 -7.50 -20.39 13.19
CA LEU A 197 -7.80 -21.82 13.00
C LEU A 197 -6.77 -22.77 13.62
N ALA A 198 -5.75 -22.22 14.30
CA ALA A 198 -4.74 -23.01 14.99
C ALA A 198 -5.36 -23.80 16.15
N GLU A 199 -4.68 -24.85 16.60
CA GLU A 199 -5.05 -25.61 17.79
C GLU A 199 -4.42 -24.97 19.02
N GLY A 200 -5.20 -24.72 20.07
CA GLY A 200 -4.71 -24.08 21.29
C GLY A 200 -4.78 -22.54 21.25
N THR A 201 -3.91 -21.89 22.03
CA THR A 201 -3.91 -20.42 22.19
C THR A 201 -2.65 -19.83 21.61
N THR A 202 -2.82 -18.79 20.80
CA THR A 202 -1.71 -17.97 20.28
C THR A 202 -1.65 -16.65 21.05
N ILE A 203 -0.44 -16.21 21.36
CA ILE A 203 -0.17 -14.90 21.96
C ILE A 203 0.75 -14.14 21.01
N ILE A 204 0.33 -12.98 20.53
CA ILE A 204 1.15 -12.08 19.71
C ILE A 204 1.61 -10.93 20.60
N ASN A 205 2.90 -10.88 20.92
CA ASN A 205 3.51 -9.79 21.69
C ASN A 205 4.18 -8.77 20.77
N ASN A 206 4.19 -7.51 21.22
CA ASN A 206 4.65 -6.35 20.46
C ASN A 206 3.89 -6.17 19.14
N ALA A 207 2.58 -6.43 19.20
CA ALA A 207 1.69 -6.31 18.05
C ALA A 207 1.56 -4.85 17.58
N ALA A 208 1.24 -4.72 16.30
CA ALA A 208 0.71 -3.50 15.72
C ALA A 208 -0.64 -3.14 16.38
N MET A 209 -0.90 -1.84 16.55
CA MET A 209 -2.05 -1.30 17.30
C MET A 209 -2.93 -0.39 16.47
N GLU A 210 -2.64 -0.31 15.18
CA GLU A 210 -3.33 0.52 14.21
C GLU A 210 -4.85 0.22 14.22
N PRO A 211 -5.70 1.23 13.96
CA PRO A 211 -7.15 1.02 13.85
C PRO A 211 -7.52 -0.11 12.87
N GLU A 212 -6.72 -0.33 11.83
CA GLU A 212 -6.88 -1.41 10.87
C GLU A 212 -6.70 -2.82 11.50
N ILE A 213 -5.85 -2.96 12.53
CA ILE A 213 -5.71 -4.20 13.32
C ILE A 213 -6.98 -4.45 14.13
N VAL A 214 -7.58 -3.39 14.68
CA VAL A 214 -8.84 -3.47 15.42
C VAL A 214 -9.97 -3.89 14.48
N ASP A 215 -10.03 -3.32 13.27
CA ASP A 215 -11.03 -3.67 12.26
C ASP A 215 -10.92 -5.15 11.84
N LEU A 216 -9.70 -5.64 11.57
CA LEU A 216 -9.49 -7.05 11.25
C LEU A 216 -9.91 -7.98 12.40
N ALA A 217 -9.55 -7.66 13.64
CA ALA A 217 -9.95 -8.45 14.81
C ALA A 217 -11.47 -8.47 14.99
N ASN A 218 -12.14 -7.33 14.79
CA ASN A 218 -13.59 -7.22 14.84
C ASN A 218 -14.27 -8.03 13.75
N PHE A 219 -13.75 -7.99 12.51
CA PHE A 219 -14.24 -8.81 11.40
C PHE A 219 -14.11 -10.31 11.73
N LEU A 220 -12.93 -10.77 12.13
CA LEU A 220 -12.71 -12.18 12.47
C LEU A 220 -13.59 -12.63 13.65
N ASN A 221 -13.74 -11.81 14.70
CA ASN A 221 -14.66 -12.09 15.81
C ASN A 221 -16.13 -12.12 15.36
N ARG A 222 -16.54 -11.28 14.41
CA ARG A 222 -17.88 -11.34 13.78
C ARG A 222 -18.11 -12.66 13.04
N LEU A 223 -17.05 -13.28 12.52
CA LEU A 223 -17.10 -14.62 11.94
C LEU A 223 -17.02 -15.75 12.99
N GLY A 224 -16.91 -15.42 14.28
CA GLY A 224 -16.84 -16.39 15.38
C GLY A 224 -15.44 -16.74 15.87
N ALA A 225 -14.41 -15.99 15.47
CA ALA A 225 -13.09 -16.09 16.10
C ALA A 225 -13.15 -15.68 17.58
N LYS A 226 -12.11 -16.03 18.34
CA LYS A 226 -11.94 -15.66 19.76
C LYS A 226 -10.65 -14.86 19.93
N ILE A 227 -10.68 -13.61 19.49
CA ILE A 227 -9.55 -12.68 19.54
C ILE A 227 -9.81 -11.64 20.63
N ASN A 228 -8.86 -11.48 21.55
CA ASN A 228 -8.85 -10.42 22.55
C ASN A 228 -7.58 -9.56 22.41
N GLY A 229 -7.67 -8.28 22.72
CA GLY A 229 -6.55 -7.34 22.62
C GLY A 229 -6.30 -6.77 21.22
N GLY A 230 -7.26 -6.86 20.28
CA GLY A 230 -7.14 -6.14 19.01
C GLY A 230 -7.01 -4.63 19.25
N GLY A 231 -5.86 -4.05 18.89
CA GLY A 231 -5.51 -2.65 19.18
C GLY A 231 -4.61 -2.45 20.40
N SER A 232 -4.21 -3.51 21.09
CA SER A 232 -3.13 -3.47 22.09
C SER A 232 -1.84 -4.10 21.53
N ASP A 233 -0.74 -3.95 22.26
CA ASP A 233 0.54 -4.58 21.93
C ASP A 233 0.59 -6.08 22.24
N ARG A 234 -0.49 -6.63 22.85
CA ARG A 234 -0.62 -8.04 23.19
C ARG A 234 -1.98 -8.58 22.77
N ILE A 235 -1.99 -9.39 21.72
CA ILE A 235 -3.20 -10.03 21.19
C ILE A 235 -3.21 -11.49 21.63
N THR A 236 -4.33 -11.95 22.19
CA THR A 236 -4.55 -13.36 22.57
C THR A 236 -5.65 -13.96 21.70
N ILE A 237 -5.36 -15.10 21.08
CA ILE A 237 -6.24 -15.76 20.12
C ILE A 237 -6.44 -17.20 20.56
N SER A 238 -7.66 -17.56 20.94
CA SER A 238 -8.02 -18.96 21.14
C SER A 238 -8.51 -19.53 19.81
N GLY A 239 -7.77 -20.49 19.26
CA GLY A 239 -8.10 -21.07 17.98
C GLY A 239 -9.47 -21.79 17.98
N VAL A 240 -10.15 -21.76 16.85
CA VAL A 240 -11.47 -22.36 16.63
C VAL A 240 -11.43 -23.33 15.46
N ASP A 241 -12.37 -24.27 15.41
CA ASP A 241 -12.40 -25.30 14.35
C ASP A 241 -12.88 -24.75 13.01
N LYS A 242 -13.75 -23.75 13.05
CA LYS A 242 -14.31 -23.10 11.87
C LYS A 242 -14.75 -21.67 12.17
N LEU A 243 -14.82 -20.87 11.11
CA LEU A 243 -15.52 -19.60 11.09
C LEU A 243 -16.89 -19.74 10.41
N ASN A 244 -17.81 -18.86 10.76
CA ASN A 244 -19.17 -18.80 10.23
C ASN A 244 -19.36 -17.48 9.45
N SER A 245 -20.46 -17.33 8.71
CA SER A 245 -20.79 -16.05 8.10
C SER A 245 -21.28 -15.03 9.13
N CYS A 246 -20.96 -13.76 8.91
CA CYS A 246 -21.54 -12.62 9.62
C CYS A 246 -22.63 -11.90 8.81
N GLY A 247 -23.01 -12.42 7.63
CA GLY A 247 -23.93 -11.78 6.69
C GLY A 247 -23.27 -10.61 5.94
N SER A 248 -23.04 -9.49 6.63
CA SER A 248 -22.40 -8.29 6.08
C SER A 248 -21.40 -7.68 7.05
N TYR A 249 -20.31 -7.11 6.53
CA TYR A 249 -19.32 -6.34 7.28
C TYR A 249 -18.96 -5.06 6.53
N SER A 250 -18.87 -3.93 7.23
CA SER A 250 -18.49 -2.65 6.64
C SER A 250 -17.06 -2.31 6.99
N ILE A 251 -16.23 -2.05 5.99
CA ILE A 251 -14.84 -1.63 6.20
C ILE A 251 -14.81 -0.27 6.89
N MET A 252 -13.92 -0.10 7.86
CA MET A 252 -13.69 1.18 8.53
C MET A 252 -13.27 2.29 7.55
N ALA A 253 -13.38 3.55 7.95
CA ALA A 253 -13.00 4.69 7.09
C ALA A 253 -11.48 4.85 6.95
N ASP A 254 -11.02 5.37 5.81
CA ASP A 254 -9.61 5.60 5.53
C ASP A 254 -9.07 6.85 6.24
N ARG A 255 -8.45 6.64 7.41
CA ARG A 255 -7.82 7.73 8.17
C ARG A 255 -6.67 8.40 7.40
N ILE A 256 -6.00 7.70 6.48
CA ILE A 256 -4.91 8.28 5.69
C ILE A 256 -5.47 9.17 4.58
N GLU A 257 -6.57 8.77 3.95
CA GLU A 257 -7.32 9.61 3.01
C GLU A 257 -7.84 10.88 3.71
N ALA A 258 -8.44 10.73 4.91
CA ALA A 258 -8.87 11.86 5.72
C ALA A 258 -7.72 12.85 5.99
N GLY A 259 -6.57 12.34 6.46
CA GLY A 259 -5.37 13.14 6.67
C GLY A 259 -4.87 13.84 5.39
N THR A 260 -5.04 13.21 4.23
CA THR A 260 -4.68 13.80 2.93
C THR A 260 -5.52 15.03 2.62
N TYR A 261 -6.84 14.97 2.80
CA TYR A 261 -7.70 16.13 2.56
C TYR A 261 -7.47 17.25 3.58
N LEU A 262 -7.25 16.90 4.85
CA LEU A 262 -6.90 17.88 5.89
C LEU A 262 -5.60 18.63 5.53
N VAL A 263 -4.56 17.90 5.10
CA VAL A 263 -3.31 18.51 4.63
C VAL A 263 -3.55 19.35 3.36
N ALA A 264 -4.34 18.88 2.40
CA ALA A 264 -4.66 19.64 1.19
C ALA A 264 -5.33 20.99 1.52
N ALA A 265 -6.29 21.00 2.46
CA ALA A 265 -6.90 22.23 2.94
C ALA A 265 -5.90 23.11 3.69
N ALA A 266 -5.09 22.55 4.59
CA ALA A 266 -4.05 23.30 5.29
C ALA A 266 -3.08 23.96 4.31
N MET A 267 -2.55 23.23 3.33
CA MET A 267 -1.63 23.77 2.34
C MET A 267 -2.24 24.88 1.48
N THR A 268 -3.54 24.79 1.16
CA THR A 268 -4.22 25.77 0.31
C THR A 268 -4.84 26.94 1.07
N ARG A 269 -4.65 27.02 2.40
CA ARG A 269 -5.34 27.99 3.29
C ARG A 269 -6.86 27.87 3.20
N GLY A 270 -7.32 26.62 3.07
CA GLY A 270 -8.70 26.24 2.91
C GLY A 270 -9.46 26.08 4.22
N SER A 271 -10.76 25.83 4.08
CA SER A 271 -11.67 25.50 5.19
C SER A 271 -12.62 24.40 4.74
N ILE A 272 -12.44 23.19 5.29
CA ILE A 272 -13.18 21.99 4.87
C ILE A 272 -13.78 21.23 6.04
N SER A 273 -14.81 20.42 5.76
CA SER A 273 -15.28 19.37 6.65
C SER A 273 -15.04 17.99 6.02
N VAL A 274 -14.27 17.15 6.72
CA VAL A 274 -14.00 15.76 6.36
C VAL A 274 -14.97 14.88 7.14
N LYS A 275 -15.88 14.21 6.43
CA LYS A 275 -16.97 13.39 7.00
C LYS A 275 -16.67 11.89 6.93
N GLY A 276 -17.18 11.16 7.90
CA GLY A 276 -17.12 9.69 7.96
C GLY A 276 -15.85 9.13 8.58
N VAL A 277 -15.10 9.91 9.38
CA VAL A 277 -13.86 9.46 10.02
C VAL A 277 -13.90 9.74 11.51
N ASN A 278 -13.43 8.79 12.34
CA ASN A 278 -13.26 9.01 13.77
C ASN A 278 -11.99 9.86 14.01
N PRO A 279 -12.09 11.05 14.63
CA PRO A 279 -10.94 11.89 14.96
C PRO A 279 -9.88 11.21 15.85
N ASP A 280 -10.29 10.24 16.68
CA ASP A 280 -9.38 9.53 17.59
C ASP A 280 -8.29 8.74 16.84
N TYR A 281 -8.55 8.37 15.58
CA TYR A 281 -7.56 7.69 14.74
C TYR A 281 -6.46 8.61 14.21
N LEU A 282 -6.61 9.92 14.41
CA LEU A 282 -5.75 10.96 13.86
C LEU A 282 -5.19 11.91 14.92
N VAL A 283 -5.23 11.57 16.21
CA VAL A 283 -4.79 12.45 17.31
C VAL A 283 -3.43 13.11 17.05
N ALA A 284 -2.39 12.32 16.71
CA ALA A 284 -1.06 12.85 16.40
C ALA A 284 -1.08 13.81 15.20
N VAL A 285 -1.82 13.44 14.14
CA VAL A 285 -1.94 14.22 12.89
C VAL A 285 -2.65 15.56 13.14
N LEU A 286 -3.74 15.53 13.91
CA LEU A 286 -4.50 16.73 14.27
C LEU A 286 -3.69 17.66 15.17
N SER A 287 -2.85 17.11 16.05
CA SER A 287 -1.91 17.90 16.85
C SER A 287 -0.93 18.67 15.95
N GLU A 288 -0.29 18.00 15.00
CA GLU A 288 0.65 18.65 14.08
C GLU A 288 -0.03 19.70 13.19
N LEU A 289 -1.26 19.45 12.73
CA LEU A 289 -2.03 20.44 11.97
C LEU A 289 -2.39 21.68 12.81
N LYS A 290 -2.72 21.50 14.10
CA LYS A 290 -2.93 22.63 15.02
C LYS A 290 -1.66 23.43 15.23
N CYS A 291 -0.51 22.78 15.41
CA CYS A 291 0.81 23.45 15.48
C CYS A 291 1.12 24.24 14.19
N ALA A 292 0.73 23.72 13.04
CA ALA A 292 0.85 24.41 11.75
C ALA A 292 -0.08 25.65 11.63
N GLY A 293 -0.98 25.88 12.59
CA GLY A 293 -1.89 27.02 12.64
C GLY A 293 -3.36 26.70 12.37
N ALA A 294 -3.71 25.44 12.09
CA ALA A 294 -5.08 25.08 11.76
C ALA A 294 -6.01 25.14 13.00
N LYS A 295 -7.18 25.76 12.84
CA LYS A 295 -8.29 25.65 13.79
C LYS A 295 -9.07 24.38 13.46
N ILE A 296 -9.14 23.47 14.41
CA ILE A 296 -9.77 22.16 14.22
C ILE A 296 -10.87 21.96 15.25
N THR A 297 -12.08 21.65 14.77
CA THR A 297 -13.21 21.17 15.58
C THR A 297 -13.58 19.76 15.15
N CYS A 298 -13.90 18.92 16.12
CA CYS A 298 -14.16 17.49 15.90
C CYS A 298 -15.55 17.13 16.43
N ASP A 299 -16.29 16.35 15.64
CA ASP A 299 -17.48 15.61 16.05
C ASP A 299 -17.14 14.11 16.12
N SER A 300 -18.11 13.26 16.47
CA SER A 300 -17.88 11.80 16.57
C SER A 300 -17.45 11.14 15.25
N ASP A 301 -17.88 11.67 14.11
CA ASP A 301 -17.63 11.12 12.77
C ASP A 301 -17.12 12.16 11.76
N SER A 302 -16.69 13.33 12.24
CA SER A 302 -16.15 14.36 11.34
C SER A 302 -15.11 15.27 11.95
N ILE A 303 -14.27 15.82 11.08
CA ILE A 303 -13.21 16.75 11.40
C ILE A 303 -13.41 17.98 10.53
N GLN A 304 -13.56 19.15 11.14
CA GLN A 304 -13.55 20.42 10.43
C GLN A 304 -12.18 21.06 10.63
N LEU A 305 -11.61 21.57 9.55
CA LEU A 305 -10.34 22.27 9.55
C LEU A 305 -10.54 23.62 8.87
N ASP A 306 -10.15 24.70 9.54
CA ASP A 306 -9.99 26.02 8.97
C ASP A 306 -8.55 26.49 9.20
N MET A 307 -7.81 26.69 8.10
CA MET A 307 -6.43 27.10 8.17
C MET A 307 -6.27 28.62 8.42
N GLY A 308 -7.29 29.42 8.09
CA GLY A 308 -7.14 30.87 8.03
C GLY A 308 -6.12 31.36 6.98
N GLU A 309 -5.72 32.62 7.08
CA GLU A 309 -4.84 33.26 6.08
C GLU A 309 -3.34 33.09 6.37
N GLU A 310 -2.95 33.03 7.65
CA GLU A 310 -1.56 32.90 8.06
C GLU A 310 -1.22 31.46 8.46
N TYR A 311 -0.10 30.97 7.95
CA TYR A 311 0.50 29.75 8.49
C TYR A 311 1.08 30.00 9.88
N GLY A 312 0.95 29.02 10.76
CA GLY A 312 1.56 28.99 12.07
C GLY A 312 3.02 28.60 12.05
N GLU A 313 3.42 27.80 13.03
CA GLU A 313 4.82 27.48 13.31
C GLU A 313 5.40 26.40 12.39
N SER A 314 6.73 26.32 12.35
CA SER A 314 7.44 25.18 11.76
C SER A 314 7.20 23.91 12.56
N LEU A 315 7.22 22.76 11.89
CA LEU A 315 6.95 21.45 12.53
C LEU A 315 8.24 20.66 12.77
N ASN A 316 8.24 19.85 13.83
CA ASN A 316 9.27 18.85 14.07
C ASN A 316 8.62 17.48 14.25
N ILE A 317 8.61 16.68 13.18
CA ILE A 317 7.86 15.43 13.12
C ILE A 317 8.85 14.27 13.10
N THR A 318 8.61 13.29 13.96
CA THR A 318 9.28 11.98 13.90
C THR A 318 8.22 10.91 13.74
N THR A 319 8.30 10.11 12.67
CA THR A 319 7.36 9.01 12.46
C THR A 319 7.50 7.96 13.56
N LYS A 320 6.40 7.33 13.95
CA LYS A 320 6.37 6.24 14.93
C LYS A 320 5.18 5.31 14.63
N PRO A 321 5.23 4.03 15.02
CA PRO A 321 4.05 3.16 15.01
C PRO A 321 2.88 3.79 15.77
N TYR A 322 1.65 3.39 15.44
CA TYR A 322 0.46 3.91 16.13
C TYR A 322 0.55 3.66 17.66
N PRO A 323 0.16 4.62 18.53
CA PRO A 323 -0.56 5.88 18.26
C PRO A 323 0.31 7.08 17.86
N GLY A 324 1.58 6.86 17.52
CA GLY A 324 2.47 7.91 17.03
C GLY A 324 2.14 8.40 15.62
N PHE A 325 2.96 9.32 15.10
CA PHE A 325 2.74 9.93 13.81
C PHE A 325 2.96 8.92 12.66
N PRO A 326 1.96 8.67 11.79
CA PRO A 326 2.04 7.60 10.79
C PRO A 326 2.93 7.98 9.61
N THR A 327 3.87 7.10 9.25
CA THR A 327 4.72 7.24 8.04
C THR A 327 3.90 7.38 6.74
N ASP A 328 2.67 6.87 6.71
CA ASP A 328 1.75 7.04 5.58
C ASP A 328 1.38 8.50 5.29
N LEU A 329 1.40 9.37 6.30
CA LEU A 329 1.15 10.82 6.13
C LEU A 329 2.44 11.64 6.12
N GLN A 330 3.59 11.00 6.24
CA GLN A 330 4.89 11.68 6.29
C GLN A 330 5.12 12.57 5.07
N SER A 331 4.94 12.03 3.87
CA SER A 331 5.22 12.77 2.63
C SER A 331 4.25 13.95 2.45
N LEU A 332 3.02 13.81 2.93
CA LEU A 332 2.02 14.88 2.92
C LEU A 332 2.44 16.03 3.84
N PHE A 333 2.92 15.72 5.04
CA PHE A 333 3.45 16.74 5.95
C PHE A 333 4.77 17.33 5.48
N LEU A 334 5.60 16.55 4.77
CA LEU A 334 6.77 17.09 4.10
C LEU A 334 6.36 18.18 3.09
N SER A 335 5.36 17.92 2.26
CA SER A 335 4.78 18.94 1.36
C SER A 335 4.25 20.15 2.14
N LEU A 336 3.50 19.92 3.23
CA LEU A 336 2.98 21.01 4.07
C LEU A 336 4.10 21.90 4.63
N THR A 337 5.16 21.30 5.19
CA THR A 337 6.29 22.05 5.77
C THR A 337 7.03 22.93 4.75
N CYS A 338 6.91 22.65 3.45
CA CYS A 338 7.50 23.49 2.42
C CYS A 338 6.86 24.89 2.35
N VAL A 339 5.60 25.03 2.76
CA VAL A 339 4.87 26.31 2.72
C VAL A 339 4.72 26.98 4.10
N LEU A 340 5.03 26.27 5.19
CA LEU A 340 5.05 26.85 6.55
C LEU A 340 6.22 27.83 6.71
N ARG A 341 6.11 28.76 7.67
CA ARG A 341 7.21 29.70 7.98
C ARG A 341 8.28 28.99 8.83
N GLY A 342 9.55 29.31 8.60
CA GLY A 342 10.67 28.85 9.45
C GLY A 342 11.34 27.56 8.98
N ASN A 343 11.98 26.86 9.92
CA ASN A 343 12.75 25.64 9.66
C ASN A 343 12.04 24.44 10.29
N SER A 344 11.55 23.54 9.46
CA SER A 344 10.91 22.29 9.90
C SER A 344 11.88 21.12 9.78
N TYR A 345 11.63 20.09 10.59
CA TYR A 345 12.42 18.86 10.61
C TYR A 345 11.47 17.68 10.49
N LEU A 346 11.82 16.73 9.63
CA LEU A 346 11.07 15.49 9.50
C LEU A 346 12.02 14.31 9.54
N CYS A 347 11.96 13.52 10.61
CA CYS A 347 12.69 12.26 10.75
C CYS A 347 11.79 11.05 10.42
N GLU A 348 12.22 10.24 9.45
CA GLU A 348 11.59 8.96 9.11
C GLU A 348 12.33 7.83 9.83
N THR A 349 11.60 6.97 10.53
CA THR A 349 12.17 5.93 11.41
C THR A 349 11.81 4.51 10.98
N LEU A 350 10.88 4.35 10.02
CA LEU A 350 10.40 3.06 9.55
C LEU A 350 11.00 2.67 8.19
N PHE A 351 11.24 3.63 7.28
CA PHE A 351 11.64 3.34 5.90
C PHE A 351 12.79 4.23 5.39
N GLU A 352 13.87 3.62 4.91
CA GLU A 352 15.11 4.30 4.50
C GLU A 352 14.96 5.20 3.25
N ASP A 353 14.17 4.80 2.24
CA ASP A 353 14.03 5.54 0.98
C ASP A 353 12.70 6.30 0.87
N ARG A 354 12.11 6.72 1.99
CA ARG A 354 10.80 7.43 1.98
C ARG A 354 10.87 8.86 1.43
N PHE A 355 12.07 9.46 1.36
CA PHE A 355 12.28 10.84 0.92
C PHE A 355 12.44 11.03 -0.60
N GLN A 356 12.11 10.03 -1.43
CA GLN A 356 12.22 10.16 -2.90
C GLN A 356 11.46 11.36 -3.47
N ILE A 357 10.34 11.75 -2.86
CA ILE A 357 9.56 12.94 -3.22
C ILE A 357 10.36 14.25 -3.16
N VAL A 358 11.45 14.32 -2.38
CA VAL A 358 12.23 15.56 -2.17
C VAL A 358 12.74 16.13 -3.49
N GLN A 359 13.15 15.28 -4.43
CA GLN A 359 13.63 15.75 -5.73
C GLN A 359 12.51 16.41 -6.55
N GLU A 360 11.31 15.86 -6.47
CA GLU A 360 10.13 16.38 -7.15
C GLU A 360 9.65 17.70 -6.52
N LEU A 361 9.65 17.80 -5.19
CA LEU A 361 9.36 19.05 -4.49
C LEU A 361 10.39 20.15 -4.80
N LYS A 362 11.67 19.80 -4.97
CA LYS A 362 12.72 20.74 -5.40
C LYS A 362 12.47 21.32 -6.80
N LYS A 363 11.94 20.52 -7.73
CA LYS A 363 11.51 21.01 -9.06
C LYS A 363 10.40 22.06 -8.95
N MET A 364 9.61 22.01 -7.88
CA MET A 364 8.57 23.00 -7.55
C MET A 364 9.11 24.18 -6.72
N GLY A 365 10.43 24.25 -6.48
CA GLY A 365 11.09 25.33 -5.75
C GLY A 365 11.19 25.13 -4.24
N ALA A 366 10.88 23.95 -3.71
CA ALA A 366 11.05 23.66 -2.28
C ALA A 366 12.54 23.69 -1.86
N ASN A 367 12.80 24.20 -0.65
CA ASN A 367 14.14 24.23 -0.07
C ASN A 367 14.29 23.14 0.98
N ILE A 368 14.79 21.98 0.55
CA ILE A 368 14.94 20.79 1.39
C ILE A 368 16.38 20.29 1.32
N SER A 369 16.98 20.01 2.47
CA SER A 369 18.24 19.29 2.58
C SER A 369 18.01 17.99 3.35
N LEU A 370 18.62 16.91 2.87
CA LEU A 370 18.54 15.60 3.50
C LEU A 370 19.84 15.33 4.27
N LYS A 371 19.71 14.80 5.48
CA LYS A 371 20.81 14.27 6.27
C LYS A 371 20.33 12.99 6.93
N ASP A 372 21.00 11.88 6.62
CA ASP A 372 20.64 10.54 7.09
C ASP A 372 19.13 10.28 6.81
N ASN A 373 18.37 9.92 7.84
CA ASN A 373 16.93 9.70 7.78
C ASN A 373 16.08 10.95 8.11
N THR A 374 16.67 12.15 8.02
CA THR A 374 16.02 13.41 8.38
C THR A 374 16.01 14.39 7.21
N ALA A 375 14.83 14.95 6.91
CA ALA A 375 14.68 16.11 6.05
C ALA A 375 14.68 17.40 6.87
N HIS A 376 15.50 18.35 6.47
CA HIS A 376 15.53 19.73 6.95
C HIS A 376 14.88 20.61 5.89
N ILE A 377 13.76 21.24 6.23
CA ILE A 377 12.93 22.00 5.31
C ILE A 377 12.96 23.47 5.72
N LYS A 378 13.39 24.33 4.80
CA LYS A 378 13.23 25.78 4.94
C LYS A 378 11.97 26.17 4.19
N GLY A 379 10.99 26.70 4.92
CA GLY A 379 9.76 27.23 4.35
C GLY A 379 10.04 28.22 3.23
N VAL A 380 9.34 28.08 2.10
CA VAL A 380 9.41 29.02 0.97
C VAL A 380 8.13 29.85 0.90
N SER A 381 8.24 31.06 0.37
CA SER A 381 7.08 31.96 0.22
C SER A 381 6.00 31.39 -0.71
N ARG A 382 6.42 30.57 -1.68
CA ARG A 382 5.55 29.90 -2.66
C ARG A 382 6.25 28.71 -3.28
N LEU A 383 5.47 27.69 -3.60
CA LEU A 383 5.85 26.66 -4.58
C LEU A 383 5.45 27.14 -5.99
N ARG A 384 6.10 26.60 -7.01
CA ARG A 384 5.79 26.88 -8.43
C ARG A 384 5.39 25.59 -9.13
N GLY A 385 4.42 25.71 -10.03
CA GLY A 385 4.00 24.60 -10.88
C GLY A 385 5.14 24.11 -11.77
N SER A 386 5.21 22.79 -11.95
CA SER A 386 6.30 22.11 -12.65
C SER A 386 5.84 20.78 -13.25
N GLN A 387 6.73 20.05 -13.91
CA GLN A 387 6.50 18.66 -14.29
C GLN A 387 7.16 17.75 -13.25
N VAL A 388 6.36 16.89 -12.61
CA VAL A 388 6.81 16.02 -11.52
C VAL A 388 6.30 14.59 -11.68
N ASN A 389 6.98 13.62 -11.08
CA ASN A 389 6.61 12.20 -11.14
C ASN A 389 6.15 11.70 -9.77
N ALA A 390 5.04 10.97 -9.71
CA ALA A 390 4.65 10.23 -8.51
C ALA A 390 5.55 9.00 -8.34
N THR A 391 6.52 9.04 -7.40
CA THR A 391 7.45 7.92 -7.16
C THR A 391 6.81 6.75 -6.43
N ASP A 392 5.80 7.04 -5.62
CA ASP A 392 4.97 6.07 -4.92
C ASP A 392 3.60 6.68 -4.62
N LEU A 393 2.73 5.86 -4.04
CA LEU A 393 1.34 6.20 -3.75
C LEU A 393 1.21 7.45 -2.86
N ARG A 394 1.95 7.52 -1.75
CA ARG A 394 1.80 8.61 -0.77
C ARG A 394 2.59 9.84 -1.22
N SER A 395 3.73 9.64 -1.86
CA SER A 395 4.47 10.73 -2.50
C SER A 395 3.67 11.38 -3.62
N GLY A 396 2.96 10.61 -4.43
CA GLY A 396 2.07 11.14 -5.46
C GLY A 396 0.93 11.99 -4.90
N ALA A 397 0.25 11.51 -3.84
CA ALA A 397 -0.77 12.32 -3.16
C ALA A 397 -0.19 13.60 -2.52
N ALA A 398 1.02 13.51 -1.96
CA ALA A 398 1.72 14.67 -1.43
C ALA A 398 2.12 15.69 -2.51
N LEU A 399 2.46 15.23 -3.72
CA LEU A 399 2.67 16.11 -4.88
C LEU A 399 1.36 16.75 -5.35
N VAL A 400 0.23 16.02 -5.30
CA VAL A 400 -1.10 16.62 -5.56
C VAL A 400 -1.36 17.77 -4.57
N CYS A 401 -1.17 17.56 -3.27
CA CYS A 401 -1.33 18.61 -2.25
C CYS A 401 -0.38 19.81 -2.48
N ALA A 402 0.89 19.55 -2.79
CA ALA A 402 1.86 20.59 -3.13
C ALA A 402 1.42 21.39 -4.38
N SER A 403 0.91 20.70 -5.39
CA SER A 403 0.45 21.30 -6.65
C SER A 403 -0.79 22.18 -6.46
N LEU A 404 -1.70 21.80 -5.57
CA LEU A 404 -2.88 22.60 -5.25
C LEU A 404 -2.50 23.95 -4.62
N ALA A 405 -1.41 23.98 -3.84
CA ALA A 405 -0.91 25.19 -3.20
C ALA A 405 0.11 25.98 -4.04
N ALA A 406 0.65 25.39 -5.12
CA ALA A 406 1.66 26.01 -5.96
C ALA A 406 1.08 27.10 -6.89
N GLU A 407 1.91 28.07 -7.26
CA GLU A 407 1.56 29.05 -8.29
C GLU A 407 1.78 28.47 -9.70
N GLY A 408 0.74 28.53 -10.52
CA GLY A 408 0.80 28.07 -11.91
C GLY A 408 0.29 26.65 -12.12
N ILE A 409 0.77 26.00 -13.17
CA ILE A 409 0.29 24.70 -13.63
C ILE A 409 1.31 23.63 -13.26
N THR A 410 0.86 22.55 -12.62
CA THR A 410 1.67 21.36 -12.36
C THR A 410 1.10 20.18 -13.13
N GLN A 411 2.00 19.38 -13.73
CA GLN A 411 1.67 18.11 -14.37
C GLN A 411 2.32 16.97 -13.58
N ILE A 412 1.49 16.07 -13.04
CA ILE A 412 1.94 14.90 -12.28
C ILE A 412 1.81 13.65 -13.15
N PHE A 413 2.95 13.02 -13.42
CA PHE A 413 3.10 11.79 -14.18
C PHE A 413 3.14 10.57 -13.25
N ALA A 414 3.02 9.37 -13.84
CA ALA A 414 2.97 8.09 -13.12
C ALA A 414 1.80 8.00 -12.10
N ILE A 415 0.64 8.55 -12.48
CA ILE A 415 -0.53 8.67 -11.62
C ILE A 415 -1.11 7.32 -11.19
N GLU A 416 -0.77 6.23 -11.87
CA GLU A 416 -1.11 4.85 -11.50
C GLU A 416 -0.64 4.52 -10.08
N HIS A 417 0.42 5.18 -9.57
CA HIS A 417 0.81 5.05 -8.17
C HIS A 417 -0.24 5.62 -7.22
N ILE A 418 -0.91 6.72 -7.57
CA ILE A 418 -1.93 7.40 -6.75
C ILE A 418 -3.25 6.60 -6.76
N GLU A 419 -3.67 6.15 -7.95
CA GLU A 419 -4.91 5.37 -8.17
C GLU A 419 -4.92 4.02 -7.41
N ARG A 420 -3.77 3.59 -6.89
CA ARG A 420 -3.64 2.42 -6.01
C ARG A 420 -4.15 2.63 -4.60
N GLY A 421 -4.47 3.84 -4.16
CA GLY A 421 -4.95 4.06 -2.79
C GLY A 421 -5.83 5.25 -2.52
N TYR A 422 -6.23 6.00 -3.54
CA TYR A 422 -7.21 7.07 -3.40
C TYR A 422 -8.38 6.82 -4.33
N GLU A 423 -9.59 6.80 -3.77
CA GLU A 423 -10.82 6.67 -4.53
C GLU A 423 -11.31 8.05 -4.98
N ASP A 424 -11.58 8.19 -6.28
CA ASP A 424 -12.19 9.39 -6.87
C ASP A 424 -11.49 10.71 -6.47
N LEU A 425 -10.16 10.68 -6.34
CA LEU A 425 -9.36 11.80 -5.82
C LEU A 425 -9.65 13.12 -6.57
N ILE A 426 -9.68 13.08 -7.90
CA ILE A 426 -10.01 14.24 -8.74
C ILE A 426 -11.40 14.78 -8.42
N LEU A 427 -12.40 13.90 -8.34
CA LEU A 427 -13.79 14.29 -8.14
C LEU A 427 -13.98 14.90 -6.74
N LYS A 428 -13.39 14.28 -5.72
CA LYS A 428 -13.42 14.78 -4.34
C LYS A 428 -12.71 16.13 -4.20
N LEU A 429 -11.55 16.30 -4.82
CA LEU A 429 -10.84 17.59 -4.82
C LEU A 429 -11.59 18.68 -5.60
N LYS A 430 -12.17 18.36 -6.76
CA LYS A 430 -13.02 19.29 -7.51
C LYS A 430 -14.23 19.75 -6.69
N ALA A 431 -14.85 18.84 -5.94
CA ALA A 431 -15.96 19.18 -5.04
C ALA A 431 -15.54 20.17 -3.94
N LEU A 432 -14.25 20.21 -3.59
CA LEU A 432 -13.66 21.19 -2.69
C LEU A 432 -13.16 22.47 -3.41
N GLY A 433 -13.43 22.63 -4.71
CA GLY A 433 -13.03 23.80 -5.50
C GLY A 433 -11.66 23.71 -6.18
N ALA A 434 -10.97 22.57 -6.12
CA ALA A 434 -9.70 22.38 -6.81
C ALA A 434 -9.85 22.48 -8.34
N ASN A 435 -8.89 23.13 -9.00
CA ASN A 435 -8.75 23.07 -10.44
C ASN A 435 -7.77 21.96 -10.83
N ILE A 436 -8.28 20.73 -10.88
CA ILE A 436 -7.54 19.51 -11.22
C ILE A 436 -8.27 18.76 -12.33
N LYS A 437 -7.54 18.18 -13.28
CA LYS A 437 -8.13 17.33 -14.33
C LYS A 437 -7.16 16.23 -14.75
N LEU A 438 -7.73 15.15 -15.28
CA LEU A 438 -7.00 14.11 -15.98
C LEU A 438 -6.84 14.52 -17.44
N ILE A 439 -5.61 14.50 -17.96
CA ILE A 439 -5.31 14.75 -19.37
C ILE A 439 -4.55 13.57 -19.97
N GLU A 440 -4.69 13.40 -21.28
CA GLU A 440 -3.86 12.49 -22.07
C GLU A 440 -2.67 13.26 -22.61
N ASN A 441 -1.46 12.75 -22.35
CA ASN A 441 -0.22 13.28 -22.88
C ASN A 441 0.33 12.30 -23.93
N THR A 442 0.27 12.70 -25.19
CA THR A 442 0.93 12.00 -26.29
C THR A 442 2.42 12.34 -26.25
N HIS A 443 3.25 11.37 -25.85
CA HIS A 443 4.67 11.49 -26.16
C HIS A 443 4.81 11.39 -27.69
N VAL A 444 5.10 12.51 -28.35
CA VAL A 444 5.78 12.45 -29.65
C VAL A 444 7.17 11.92 -29.34
N THR A 445 7.36 10.61 -29.48
CA THR A 445 8.69 10.02 -29.51
C THR A 445 9.46 10.73 -30.62
N SER A 446 10.60 11.33 -30.27
CA SER A 446 11.50 12.04 -31.19
C SER A 446 12.17 11.12 -32.23
N THR A 447 11.60 9.95 -32.50
CA THR A 447 11.94 9.07 -33.62
C THR A 447 11.12 9.31 -34.88
N GLU A 448 10.09 10.17 -34.87
CA GLU A 448 9.36 10.53 -36.11
C GLU A 448 9.77 11.88 -36.74
N LEU A 449 10.81 12.54 -36.22
CA LEU A 449 11.39 13.73 -36.86
C LEU A 449 12.62 13.44 -37.74
N SER A 450 12.98 12.17 -38.00
CA SER A 450 14.09 11.83 -38.91
C SER A 450 13.71 11.25 -40.27
N ASP A 451 12.43 11.01 -40.57
CA ASP A 451 12.02 10.41 -41.86
C ASP A 451 11.67 11.44 -42.96
N SER A 452 12.36 12.59 -42.96
CA SER A 452 12.29 13.55 -44.08
C SER A 452 13.58 13.66 -44.90
N HIS A 453 14.64 12.91 -44.57
CA HIS A 453 15.89 12.90 -45.33
C HIS A 453 16.39 11.49 -45.63
N PHE A 454 15.62 10.72 -46.40
CA PHE A 454 16.14 9.70 -47.32
C PHE A 454 15.13 9.47 -48.45
N LYS A 455 14.95 10.52 -49.28
CA LYS A 455 14.65 10.31 -50.70
C LYS A 455 15.99 10.04 -51.38
N GLU A 456 15.98 9.11 -52.33
CA GLU A 456 17.11 8.71 -53.19
C GLU A 456 18.03 7.62 -52.63
N ALA A 457 17.59 6.37 -52.79
CA ALA A 457 18.39 5.34 -53.47
C ALA A 457 17.50 4.14 -53.79
N THR A 458 16.94 4.16 -54.99
CA THR A 458 16.44 2.97 -55.68
C THR A 458 17.57 1.97 -55.89
N SER A 459 17.45 0.75 -55.34
CA SER A 459 17.75 -0.47 -56.10
C SER A 459 17.26 -1.70 -55.34
N SER A 460 16.51 -2.51 -56.08
CA SER A 460 16.18 -3.89 -55.80
C SER A 460 17.44 -4.72 -55.61
N GLU A 461 17.63 -5.34 -54.44
CA GLU A 461 18.27 -6.64 -54.20
C GLU A 461 18.80 -6.75 -52.77
N THR A 462 17.95 -7.17 -51.82
CA THR A 462 18.32 -8.15 -50.76
C THR A 462 17.09 -8.44 -49.89
N ARG A 463 16.25 -9.34 -50.37
CA ARG A 463 15.56 -10.29 -49.48
C ARG A 463 16.63 -11.24 -48.93
N ILE A 464 16.39 -11.76 -47.73
CA ILE A 464 17.11 -12.84 -47.04
C ILE A 464 18.26 -12.38 -46.14
N GLN A 465 17.97 -12.08 -44.87
CA GLN A 465 18.53 -12.79 -43.70
C GLN A 465 18.02 -12.17 -42.39
N ARG A 466 17.74 -13.04 -41.41
CA ARG A 466 17.41 -12.77 -39.99
C ARG A 466 15.94 -12.54 -39.64
N ALA A 467 15.12 -13.52 -39.98
CA ALA A 467 13.95 -13.89 -39.18
C ALA A 467 14.03 -15.38 -38.83
N SER A 468 14.87 -15.73 -37.84
CA SER A 468 14.92 -17.07 -37.25
C SER A 468 15.63 -17.01 -35.90
N LEU A 469 14.90 -16.67 -34.84
CA LEU A 469 15.35 -16.91 -33.46
C LEU A 469 14.18 -16.84 -32.48
N ILE A 470 13.03 -17.43 -32.85
CA ILE A 470 11.96 -17.73 -31.91
C ILE A 470 11.30 -19.03 -32.38
N GLU A 471 11.87 -20.18 -32.00
CA GLU A 471 11.08 -21.39 -31.77
C GLU A 471 11.93 -22.51 -31.14
N THR A 472 11.31 -23.15 -30.13
CA THR A 472 11.61 -24.49 -29.59
C THR A 472 12.72 -24.63 -28.53
N ILE A 473 12.35 -24.45 -27.25
CA ILE A 473 12.80 -25.37 -26.18
C ILE A 473 11.57 -26.01 -25.55
N VAL A 474 11.32 -27.20 -26.08
CA VAL A 474 10.68 -28.44 -25.60
C VAL A 474 10.03 -28.48 -24.21
N THR A 475 8.85 -29.10 -24.25
CA THR A 475 7.91 -29.56 -23.21
C THR A 475 8.51 -30.44 -22.09
N PRO A 476 7.89 -30.45 -20.89
CA PRO A 476 8.41 -31.12 -19.71
C PRO A 476 8.06 -32.62 -19.68
N SER A 477 9.07 -33.47 -19.65
CA SER A 477 8.93 -34.90 -19.33
C SER A 477 8.90 -35.11 -17.82
N ILE A 478 7.76 -35.61 -17.36
CA ILE A 478 7.51 -36.13 -16.00
C ILE A 478 8.32 -37.42 -15.82
N THR A 479 9.21 -37.48 -14.83
CA THR A 479 9.72 -38.76 -14.34
C THR A 479 9.98 -38.71 -12.83
N THR A 480 9.05 -39.37 -12.13
CA THR A 480 9.10 -40.10 -10.86
C THR A 480 10.32 -39.97 -9.93
N PHE A 481 10.02 -39.50 -8.70
CA PHE A 481 10.63 -39.78 -7.40
C PHE A 481 11.96 -40.56 -7.36
N GLY A 482 13.04 -39.83 -7.04
CA GLY A 482 14.31 -40.38 -6.55
C GLY A 482 14.65 -39.79 -5.17
N GLN A 483 14.91 -40.67 -4.21
CA GLN A 483 15.21 -40.38 -2.81
C GLN A 483 16.39 -39.40 -2.64
N PHE A 484 16.20 -38.40 -1.77
CA PHE A 484 17.26 -37.48 -1.34
C PHE A 484 18.34 -38.26 -0.56
N LYS A 485 19.46 -38.55 -1.22
CA LYS A 485 20.72 -38.87 -0.53
C LYS A 485 21.37 -37.56 -0.06
N ARG A 486 21.63 -37.47 1.25
CA ARG A 486 22.47 -36.43 1.86
C ARG A 486 23.83 -36.41 1.17
N VAL A 487 24.20 -35.27 0.59
CA VAL A 487 25.56 -35.00 0.12
C VAL A 487 26.37 -34.44 1.30
N PRO A 488 27.61 -34.89 1.55
CA PRO A 488 28.35 -34.56 2.77
C PRO A 488 28.93 -33.15 2.74
N THR A 489 29.01 -32.57 3.93
CA THR A 489 29.74 -31.35 4.27
C THR A 489 31.22 -31.48 3.89
N GLY A 490 31.65 -30.76 2.85
CA GLY A 490 33.03 -30.73 2.39
C GLY A 490 33.44 -29.31 1.98
N GLU A 491 34.32 -28.74 2.79
CA GLU A 491 35.28 -27.68 2.54
C GLU A 491 34.79 -26.29 2.10
N VAL A 492 34.77 -25.43 3.13
CA VAL A 492 34.76 -23.97 3.11
C VAL A 492 35.93 -23.45 2.27
N THR A 493 35.63 -22.84 1.13
CA THR A 493 36.60 -22.06 0.36
C THR A 493 36.77 -20.66 0.99
N GLU A 494 38.00 -20.33 1.37
CA GLU A 494 38.43 -19.10 2.03
C GLU A 494 38.23 -17.82 1.18
N LEU A 495 37.01 -17.27 1.11
CA LEU A 495 36.83 -15.96 0.46
C LEU A 495 35.88 -14.96 1.13
N GLU A 496 35.46 -15.18 2.39
CA GLU A 496 34.66 -14.18 3.14
C GLU A 496 35.21 -13.84 4.53
N LYS A 497 36.52 -13.96 4.75
CA LYS A 497 37.21 -13.28 5.87
C LYS A 497 37.64 -11.88 5.43
N GLN A 498 36.70 -10.95 5.27
CA GLN A 498 37.01 -9.51 5.20
C GLN A 498 35.74 -8.67 5.38
N GLN A 499 35.31 -8.46 6.63
CA GLN A 499 34.82 -7.17 7.13
C GLN A 499 34.61 -7.22 8.66
N THR A 500 35.60 -6.60 9.30
CA THR A 500 35.85 -6.05 10.64
C THR A 500 34.68 -5.76 11.61
N PRO A 501 34.98 -5.64 12.94
CA PRO A 501 34.02 -5.79 14.03
C PRO A 501 33.53 -4.47 14.62
N TYR A 502 32.26 -4.42 15.04
CA TYR A 502 31.74 -3.45 16.00
C TYR A 502 31.07 -4.21 17.16
N LEU A 503 31.87 -4.53 18.17
CA LEU A 503 31.38 -4.93 19.50
C LEU A 503 32.26 -4.22 20.52
N HIS A 504 31.83 -3.04 20.94
CA HIS A 504 32.39 -2.34 22.09
C HIS A 504 31.28 -1.59 22.83
N HIS A 505 31.24 -1.82 24.14
CA HIS A 505 30.50 -1.10 25.19
C HIS A 505 29.03 -1.46 25.42
N ILE A 506 28.80 -2.43 26.32
CA ILE A 506 28.09 -2.17 27.59
C ILE A 506 28.89 -2.87 28.69
N MET A 507 29.19 -2.13 29.78
CA MET A 507 29.92 -2.61 30.96
C MET A 507 29.23 -3.81 31.63
#